data_AF-A0A317I7N7-F1
#
_entry.id   AF-A0A317I7N7-F1
#
_cell.length_a   1.000
_cell.length_b   1.000
_cell.length_c   1.000
_cell.angle_alpha   90.00
_cell.angle_beta   90.00
_cell.angle_gamma   90.00
#
_symmetry.space_group_name_H-M   'P 1'
#
loop_
_entity.id
_entity.type
_entity.pdbx_description
1 polymer ?
#
loop_
_entity_poly.entity_id
_entity_poly.type
_entity_poly.pdbx_seq_one_letter_code
_entity_poly.pdbx_strand_id
1 'polypeptide(L)'
;MSVVQKLQELFKRKQTIEKEVNEELRFHIDMQTNEYAQMGISTETSREMAEQRFGDLDRIKKECVRIGSGASVLIQLLLSVFLLNLLVGLVLRLLVPESHVNRVGDVMMMIGGLGVLLLYIKQAGASRFRSDGGLKLDLNPGSPPVGFDESGRSPFDRVRSDD
;
A
#
# COMPACT_ATOMS: atom_id res chain seq x y z
N MET A 1 1.84 21.44 -13.12
CA MET A 1 0.89 21.08 -12.03
C MET A 1 1.36 21.70 -10.74
N SER A 2 0.51 22.51 -10.11
CA SER A 2 0.85 23.20 -8.86
C SER A 2 1.00 22.18 -7.72
N VAL A 3 1.89 22.45 -6.75
CA VAL A 3 2.04 21.66 -5.52
C VAL A 3 0.69 21.51 -4.78
N VAL A 4 -0.16 22.53 -4.87
CA VAL A 4 -1.51 22.54 -4.27
C VAL A 4 -2.42 21.47 -4.88
N GLN A 5 -2.36 21.27 -6.21
CA GLN A 5 -3.17 20.26 -6.90
C GLN A 5 -2.75 18.84 -6.49
N LYS A 6 -1.43 18.59 -6.38
CA LYS A 6 -0.91 17.31 -5.88
C LYS A 6 -1.33 17.05 -4.44
N LEU A 7 -1.32 18.07 -3.58
CA LEU A 7 -1.79 17.93 -2.20
C LEU A 7 -3.27 17.54 -2.15
N GLN A 8 -4.12 18.22 -2.94
CA GLN A 8 -5.55 17.94 -3.03
C GLN A 8 -5.84 16.52 -3.52
N GLU A 9 -5.11 16.04 -4.54
CA GLU A 9 -5.25 14.66 -5.01
C GLU A 9 -4.85 13.64 -3.94
N LEU A 10 -3.81 13.90 -3.15
CA LEU A 10 -3.40 13.02 -2.05
C LEU A 10 -4.46 12.96 -0.95
N PHE A 11 -5.05 14.09 -0.57
CA PHE A 11 -6.14 14.14 0.41
C PHE A 11 -7.38 13.38 -0.09
N LYS A 12 -7.75 13.58 -1.35
CA LYS A 12 -8.87 12.87 -1.99
C LYS A 12 -8.62 11.37 -2.04
N ARG A 13 -7.40 10.96 -2.44
CA ARG A 13 -6.99 9.55 -2.46
C ARG A 13 -7.04 8.92 -1.07
N LYS A 14 -6.54 9.61 -0.04
CA LYS A 14 -6.63 9.14 1.35
C LYS A 14 -8.08 8.90 1.79
N GLN A 15 -8.98 9.84 1.48
CA GLN A 15 -10.41 9.70 1.80
C GLN A 15 -11.05 8.51 1.08
N THR A 16 -10.74 8.31 -0.21
CA THR A 16 -11.22 7.15 -0.96
C THR A 16 -10.75 5.84 -0.32
N ILE A 17 -9.47 5.74 0.02
CA ILE A 17 -8.90 4.55 0.65
C ILE A 17 -9.50 4.31 2.03
N GLU A 18 -9.72 5.36 2.83
CA GLU A 18 -10.39 5.22 4.12
C GLU A 18 -11.81 4.67 3.97
N LYS A 19 -12.54 5.11 2.93
CA LYS A 19 -13.87 4.59 2.64
C LYS A 19 -13.82 3.11 2.24
N GLU A 20 -12.93 2.74 1.33
CA GLU A 20 -12.74 1.35 0.87
C GLU A 20 -12.37 0.43 2.05
N VAL A 21 -11.43 0.85 2.91
CA VAL A 21 -11.03 0.09 4.10
C VAL A 21 -12.19 -0.10 5.08
N ASN A 22 -13.02 0.93 5.32
CA ASN A 22 -14.19 0.78 6.19
C ASN A 22 -15.22 -0.18 5.61
N GLU A 23 -15.43 -0.14 4.29
CA GLU A 23 -16.41 -0.99 3.61
C GLU A 23 -15.99 -2.47 3.67
N GLU A 24 -14.70 -2.74 3.43
CA GLU A 24 -14.13 -4.08 3.51
C GLU A 24 -14.18 -4.64 4.94
N LEU A 25 -13.78 -3.83 5.94
CA LEU A 25 -13.83 -4.27 7.35
C LEU A 25 -15.26 -4.61 7.78
N ARG A 26 -16.24 -3.78 7.40
CA ARG A 26 -17.65 -4.05 7.69
C ARG A 26 -18.12 -5.33 7.01
N PHE A 27 -17.77 -5.52 5.74
CA PHE A 27 -18.11 -6.72 4.99
C PHE A 27 -17.61 -7.99 5.69
N HIS A 28 -16.35 -8.01 6.15
CA HIS A 28 -15.82 -9.18 6.84
C HIS A 28 -16.44 -9.44 8.20
N ILE A 29 -16.77 -8.40 8.97
CA ILE A 29 -17.47 -8.55 10.25
C ILE A 29 -18.87 -9.13 10.02
N ASP A 30 -19.60 -8.60 9.04
CA ASP A 30 -20.94 -9.08 8.69
C ASP A 30 -20.89 -10.53 8.20
N MET A 31 -19.88 -10.89 7.41
CA MET A 31 -19.64 -12.26 6.95
C MET A 31 -19.39 -13.22 8.13
N GLN A 32 -18.46 -12.91 9.04
CA GLN A 32 -18.19 -13.75 10.22
C GLN A 32 -19.40 -13.84 11.15
N THR A 33 -20.14 -12.74 11.32
CA THR A 33 -21.37 -12.72 12.11
C THR A 33 -22.38 -13.73 11.54
N ASN A 34 -22.54 -13.77 10.22
CA ASN A 34 -23.42 -14.74 9.56
C ASN A 34 -22.92 -16.18 9.68
N GLU A 35 -21.61 -16.42 9.67
CA GLU A 35 -21.04 -17.76 9.89
C GLU A 35 -21.35 -18.27 11.30
N TYR A 36 -21.15 -17.44 12.33
CA TYR A 36 -21.50 -17.80 13.71
C TYR A 36 -22.99 -18.00 13.90
N ALA A 37 -23.82 -17.18 13.26
CA ALA A 37 -25.28 -17.35 13.28
C ALA A 37 -25.71 -18.68 12.65
N GLN A 38 -25.07 -19.10 11.55
CA GLN A 38 -25.31 -20.40 10.92
C GLN A 38 -24.88 -21.58 11.81
N MET A 39 -23.91 -21.38 12.69
CA MET A 39 -23.51 -22.36 13.72
C MET A 39 -24.48 -22.41 14.91
N GLY A 40 -25.58 -21.65 14.87
CA GLY A 40 -26.61 -21.62 15.92
C GLY A 40 -26.34 -20.66 17.07
N ILE A 41 -25.32 -19.79 16.94
CA ILE A 41 -25.04 -18.73 17.91
C ILE A 41 -26.03 -17.58 17.69
N SER A 42 -26.49 -16.92 18.76
CA SER A 42 -27.36 -15.75 18.64
C SER A 42 -26.69 -14.65 17.81
N THR A 43 -27.46 -13.82 17.11
CA THR A 43 -26.93 -12.81 16.19
C THR A 43 -26.09 -11.75 16.93
N GLU A 44 -26.49 -11.41 18.15
CA GLU A 44 -25.81 -10.43 19.00
C GLU A 44 -24.46 -10.97 19.48
N THR A 45 -24.43 -12.21 20.00
CA THR A 45 -23.18 -12.87 20.41
C THR A 45 -22.27 -13.18 19.21
N SER A 46 -22.84 -13.49 18.05
CA SER A 46 -22.10 -13.71 16.80
C SER A 46 -21.33 -12.46 16.37
N ARG A 47 -21.94 -11.28 16.52
CA ARG A 47 -21.31 -10.01 16.19
C ARG A 47 -20.19 -9.67 17.17
N GLU A 48 -20.44 -9.82 18.47
CA GLU A 48 -19.42 -9.61 19.49
C GLU A 48 -18.21 -10.52 19.29
N MET A 49 -18.44 -11.79 18.93
CA MET A 49 -17.38 -12.74 18.61
C MET A 49 -16.60 -12.35 17.35
N ALA A 50 -17.28 -11.89 16.30
CA ALA A 50 -16.63 -11.41 15.09
C ALA A 50 -15.75 -10.17 15.37
N GLU A 51 -16.28 -9.20 16.13
CA GLU A 51 -15.53 -8.00 16.53
C GLU A 51 -14.32 -8.35 17.42
N GLN A 52 -14.48 -9.25 18.40
CA GLN A 52 -13.37 -9.73 19.22
C GLN A 52 -12.28 -10.45 18.42
N ARG A 53 -12.67 -11.24 17.41
CA ARG A 53 -11.72 -11.96 16.56
C ARG A 53 -10.88 -11.01 15.70
N PHE A 54 -11.46 -9.90 15.26
CA PHE A 54 -10.74 -8.82 14.58
C PHE A 54 -9.86 -8.02 15.54
N GLY A 55 -10.27 -7.88 16.81
CA GLY A 55 -9.51 -7.19 17.84
C GLY A 55 -9.66 -5.66 17.75
N ASP A 56 -8.54 -4.94 17.71
CA ASP A 56 -8.54 -3.47 17.67
C ASP A 56 -8.80 -2.95 16.24
N LEU A 57 -10.08 -2.80 15.90
CA LEU A 57 -10.56 -2.33 14.59
C LEU A 57 -10.02 -0.95 14.23
N ASP A 58 -9.91 -0.04 15.20
CA ASP A 58 -9.41 1.32 14.97
C ASP A 58 -7.93 1.31 14.58
N ARG A 59 -7.14 0.46 15.25
CA ARG A 59 -5.72 0.29 14.91
C ARG A 59 -5.55 -0.35 13.53
N ILE A 60 -6.33 -1.38 13.22
CA ILE A 60 -6.29 -2.06 11.91
C ILE A 60 -6.67 -1.10 10.78
N LYS A 61 -7.78 -0.36 10.94
CA LYS A 61 -8.22 0.67 9.99
C LYS A 61 -7.10 1.68 9.71
N LYS A 62 -6.48 2.24 10.76
CA LYS A 62 -5.39 3.22 10.62
C LYS A 62 -4.21 2.64 9.85
N GLU A 63 -3.85 1.40 10.11
CA GLU A 63 -2.74 0.72 9.46
C GLU A 63 -3.03 0.44 7.97
N CYS A 64 -4.22 -0.06 7.66
CA CYS A 64 -4.68 -0.28 6.28
C CYS A 64 -4.71 1.03 5.48
N VAL A 65 -5.22 2.12 6.07
CA VAL A 65 -5.20 3.46 5.44
C VAL A 65 -3.77 3.97 5.26
N ARG A 66 -2.87 3.74 6.23
CA ARG A 66 -1.46 4.12 6.13
C ARG A 66 -0.75 3.40 4.99
N ILE A 67 -1.02 2.11 4.81
CA ILE A 67 -0.45 1.30 3.73
C ILE A 67 -1.03 1.70 2.37
N GLY A 68 -2.37 1.79 2.28
CA GLY A 68 -3.08 2.11 1.04
C GLY A 68 -2.80 3.52 0.53
N SER A 69 -2.67 4.50 1.44
CA SER A 69 -2.36 5.89 1.08
C SER A 69 -0.96 6.07 0.49
N GLY A 70 -0.10 5.04 0.58
CA GLY A 70 0.84 4.67 -0.47
C GLY A 70 1.59 5.84 -1.11
N ALA A 71 2.37 6.54 -0.28
CA ALA A 71 3.59 7.30 -0.57
C ALA A 71 3.73 8.36 0.52
N SER A 72 4.74 8.22 1.40
CA SER A 72 5.04 9.26 2.38
C SER A 72 5.26 10.58 1.64
N VAL A 73 4.50 11.63 1.99
CA VAL A 73 4.70 13.00 1.47
C VAL A 73 6.17 13.40 1.54
N LEU A 74 6.87 12.92 2.58
CA LEU A 74 8.32 13.03 2.75
C LEU A 74 9.12 12.54 1.53
N ILE A 75 8.80 11.37 0.97
CA ILE A 75 9.51 10.81 -0.19
C ILE A 75 9.25 11.67 -1.43
N GLN A 76 8.03 12.16 -1.61
CA GLN A 76 7.71 13.07 -2.73
C GLN A 76 8.44 14.41 -2.60
N LEU A 77 8.51 14.96 -1.38
CA LEU A 77 9.27 16.18 -1.09
C LEU A 77 10.76 15.97 -1.34
N LEU A 78 11.35 14.90 -0.81
CA LEU A 78 12.76 14.58 -1.02
C LEU A 78 13.08 14.40 -2.50
N LEU A 79 12.25 13.66 -3.25
CA LEU A 79 12.41 13.49 -4.69
C LEU A 79 12.37 14.84 -5.42
N SER A 80 11.45 15.74 -5.03
CA SER A 80 11.37 17.09 -5.63
C SER A 80 12.61 17.94 -5.36
N VAL A 81 13.18 17.85 -4.15
CA VAL A 81 14.40 18.57 -3.76
C VAL A 81 15.63 18.06 -4.52
N PHE A 82 15.76 16.74 -4.68
CA PHE A 82 16.87 16.16 -5.44
C PHE A 82 16.76 16.46 -6.95
N LEU A 83 15.55 16.43 -7.52
CA LEU A 83 15.32 16.86 -8.90
C LEU A 83 15.63 18.34 -9.12
N LEU A 84 15.25 19.21 -8.18
CA LEU A 84 15.57 20.63 -8.25
C LEU A 84 17.09 20.85 -8.21
N ASN A 85 17.80 20.16 -7.31
CA ASN A 85 19.27 20.20 -7.26
C ASN A 85 19.91 19.76 -8.58
N LEU A 86 19.41 18.68 -9.17
CA LEU A 86 19.91 18.17 -10.46
C LEU A 86 19.68 19.19 -11.58
N LEU A 87 18.50 19.83 -11.61
CA LEU A 87 18.15 20.84 -12.59
C LEU A 87 19.00 22.11 -12.43
N VAL A 88 19.23 22.57 -11.20
CA VAL A 88 20.14 23.71 -10.93
C VAL A 88 21.58 23.37 -11.33
N GLY A 89 22.06 22.15 -11.04
CA GLY A 89 23.39 21.70 -11.47
C GLY A 89 23.54 21.68 -12.99
N LEU A 90 22.49 21.25 -13.70
CA LEU A 90 22.45 21.26 -15.17
C LEU A 90 22.47 22.70 -15.73
N VAL A 91 21.68 23.59 -15.14
CA VAL A 91 21.61 25.01 -15.52
C VAL A 91 22.98 25.68 -15.31
N LEU A 92 23.63 25.46 -14.17
CA LEU A 92 24.98 25.99 -13.89
C LEU A 92 26.00 25.55 -14.93
N ARG A 93 25.95 24.27 -15.35
CA ARG A 93 26.84 23.72 -16.38
C ARG A 93 26.60 24.30 -17.77
N LEU A 94 25.36 24.66 -18.11
CA LEU A 94 25.01 25.21 -19.42
C LEU A 94 25.29 26.72 -19.53
N LEU A 95 25.09 27.47 -18.44
CA LEU A 95 25.17 28.94 -18.46
C LEU A 95 26.54 29.51 -18.06
N VAL A 96 27.35 28.78 -17.28
CA VAL A 96 28.64 29.29 -16.78
C VAL A 96 29.79 28.40 -17.26
N PRO A 97 30.38 28.69 -18.44
CA PRO A 97 31.48 27.91 -19.00
C PRO A 97 32.84 28.15 -18.31
N GLU A 98 32.86 28.79 -17.14
CA GLU A 98 34.08 28.89 -16.34
C GLU A 98 34.42 27.55 -15.67
N SER A 99 35.68 27.14 -15.80
CA SER A 99 36.18 25.81 -15.42
C SER A 99 36.02 25.46 -13.93
N HIS A 100 35.98 26.46 -13.03
CA HIS A 100 35.75 26.26 -11.60
C HIS A 100 34.27 26.02 -11.25
N VAL A 101 33.34 26.67 -11.96
CA VAL A 101 31.90 26.56 -11.71
C VAL A 101 31.34 25.24 -12.27
N ASN A 102 31.94 24.73 -13.34
CA ASN A 102 31.58 23.43 -13.92
C ASN A 102 31.76 22.26 -12.95
N ARG A 103 32.83 22.25 -12.13
CA ARG A 103 33.03 21.20 -11.11
C ARG A 103 31.93 21.21 -10.05
N VAL A 104 31.44 22.39 -9.68
CA VAL A 104 30.35 22.53 -8.70
C VAL A 104 29.04 22.00 -9.29
N GLY A 105 28.76 22.31 -10.56
CA GLY A 105 27.62 21.75 -11.30
C GLY A 105 27.66 20.23 -11.40
N ASP A 106 28.83 19.65 -11.70
CA ASP A 106 29.02 18.20 -11.80
C ASP A 106 28.79 17.48 -10.45
N VAL A 107 29.32 18.04 -9.36
CA VAL A 107 29.10 17.49 -8.01
C VAL A 107 27.62 17.60 -7.61
N MET A 108 26.94 18.69 -7.92
CA MET A 108 25.49 18.83 -7.68
C MET A 108 24.67 17.81 -8.46
N MET A 109 25.01 17.55 -9.74
CA MET A 109 24.33 16.53 -10.54
C MET A 109 24.58 15.12 -10.00
N MET A 110 25.79 14.81 -9.53
CA MET A 110 26.12 13.54 -8.90
C MET A 110 25.30 13.32 -7.61
N ILE A 111 25.22 14.33 -6.74
CA ILE A 111 24.44 14.26 -5.49
C ILE A 111 22.94 14.13 -5.78
N GLY A 112 22.42 14.94 -6.70
CA GLY A 112 21.02 14.89 -7.14
C GLY A 112 20.65 13.53 -7.73
N GLY A 113 21.48 13.03 -8.66
CA GLY A 113 21.27 11.76 -9.34
C GLY A 113 21.34 10.57 -8.38
N LEU A 114 22.34 10.56 -7.49
CA LEU A 114 22.49 9.51 -6.48
C LEU A 114 21.32 9.52 -5.49
N GLY A 115 20.86 10.71 -5.06
CA GLY A 115 19.69 10.86 -4.18
C GLY A 115 18.41 10.32 -4.82
N VAL A 116 18.15 10.66 -6.09
CA VAL A 116 17.00 10.12 -6.84
C VAL A 116 17.12 8.60 -6.99
N LEU A 117 18.30 8.09 -7.32
CA LEU A 117 18.55 6.66 -7.50
C LEU A 117 18.30 5.86 -6.20
N LEU A 118 18.80 6.34 -5.06
CA LEU A 118 18.61 5.68 -3.77
C LEU A 118 17.13 5.68 -3.33
N LEU A 119 16.42 6.79 -3.56
CA LEU A 119 14.98 6.85 -3.32
C LEU A 119 14.20 5.92 -4.25
N TYR A 120 14.60 5.83 -5.51
CA TYR A 120 14.01 4.90 -6.48
C TYR A 120 14.22 3.44 -6.06
N ILE A 121 15.43 3.05 -5.65
CA ILE A 121 15.72 1.69 -5.17
C ILE A 121 14.90 1.37 -3.92
N LYS A 122 14.81 2.31 -2.96
CA LYS A 122 13.98 2.14 -1.76
C LYS A 122 12.51 1.93 -2.11
N GLN A 123 12.00 2.70 -3.08
CA GLN A 123 10.61 2.58 -3.53
C GLN A 123 10.38 1.29 -4.33
N ALA A 124 11.32 0.92 -5.21
CA ALA A 124 11.30 -0.30 -6.01
C ALA A 124 11.34 -1.56 -5.14
N GLY A 125 12.14 -1.57 -4.07
CA GLY A 125 12.18 -2.63 -3.07
C GLY A 125 10.85 -2.78 -2.32
N ALA A 126 10.23 -1.66 -1.93
CA ALA A 126 8.91 -1.66 -1.31
C ALA A 126 7.80 -2.15 -2.26
N SER A 127 7.87 -1.80 -3.55
CA SER A 127 6.92 -2.28 -4.56
C SER A 127 7.14 -3.73 -4.97
N ARG A 128 8.37 -4.28 -4.88
CA ARG A 128 8.61 -5.72 -5.08
C ARG A 128 8.08 -6.58 -3.94
N PHE A 129 7.97 -6.05 -2.73
CA PHE A 129 7.20 -6.71 -1.66
C PHE A 129 5.69 -6.55 -1.85
N ARG A 130 5.27 -5.53 -2.60
CA ARG A 130 3.91 -5.36 -3.13
C ARG A 130 3.68 -6.16 -4.42
N SER A 131 4.35 -7.32 -4.53
CA SER A 131 4.15 -8.30 -5.59
C SER A 131 2.78 -8.94 -5.43
N ASP A 132 1.86 -8.54 -6.31
CA ASP A 132 0.80 -9.36 -6.92
C ASP A 132 0.03 -10.35 -6.01
N GLY A 133 -0.28 -9.93 -4.79
CA GLY A 133 -1.40 -10.45 -4.03
C GLY A 133 -2.75 -9.96 -4.56
N GLY A 134 -2.86 -9.71 -5.87
CA GLY A 134 -4.15 -9.77 -6.54
C GLY A 134 -4.60 -11.22 -6.46
N LEU A 135 -5.03 -11.63 -5.26
CA LEU A 135 -5.84 -12.81 -5.05
C LEU A 135 -7.08 -12.53 -5.90
N LYS A 136 -7.00 -12.95 -7.16
CA LYS A 136 -8.12 -12.99 -8.06
C LYS A 136 -9.03 -14.00 -7.39
N LEU A 137 -9.92 -13.52 -6.53
CA LEU A 137 -11.09 -14.27 -6.11
C LEU A 137 -11.81 -14.54 -7.43
N ASP A 138 -11.50 -15.70 -8.01
CA ASP A 138 -12.26 -16.26 -9.09
C ASP A 138 -13.61 -16.62 -8.47
N LEU A 139 -14.49 -15.61 -8.36
CA LEU A 139 -15.86 -15.71 -7.87
C LEU A 139 -16.74 -16.43 -8.90
N ASN A 140 -16.19 -17.42 -9.61
CA ASN A 140 -17.00 -18.29 -10.42
C ASN A 140 -17.88 -19.09 -9.44
N PRO A 141 -19.22 -18.94 -9.48
CA PRO A 141 -20.13 -19.51 -8.48
C PRO A 141 -20.17 -21.04 -8.44
N GLY A 142 -19.30 -21.73 -9.19
CA GLY A 142 -19.09 -23.18 -9.15
C GLY A 142 -17.63 -23.61 -8.90
N SER A 143 -16.69 -22.69 -8.68
CA SER A 143 -15.30 -23.03 -8.34
C SER A 143 -15.07 -22.87 -6.83
N PRO A 144 -14.41 -23.81 -6.13
CA PRO A 144 -14.00 -23.58 -4.75
C PRO A 144 -13.02 -22.40 -4.68
N PRO A 145 -13.04 -21.59 -3.59
CA PRO A 145 -12.16 -20.43 -3.45
C PRO A 145 -10.69 -20.85 -3.55
N VAL A 146 -9.85 -20.00 -4.14
CA VAL A 146 -8.42 -20.25 -4.32
C VAL A 146 -7.77 -20.63 -2.98
N GLY A 147 -7.45 -21.92 -2.82
CA GLY A 147 -6.89 -22.49 -1.58
C GLY A 147 -7.68 -23.66 -1.01
N PHE A 148 -8.96 -23.80 -1.34
CA PHE A 148 -9.77 -24.94 -0.93
C PHE A 148 -9.81 -26.01 -2.03
N ASP A 149 -9.83 -27.28 -1.64
CA ASP A 149 -10.06 -28.38 -2.60
C ASP A 149 -11.56 -28.50 -2.97
N GLU A 150 -11.90 -29.40 -3.90
CA GLU A 150 -13.29 -29.66 -4.30
C GLU A 150 -14.17 -30.14 -3.12
N SER A 151 -13.54 -30.66 -2.07
CA SER A 151 -14.18 -31.07 -0.83
C SER A 151 -14.29 -29.93 0.19
N GLY A 152 -13.90 -28.70 -0.17
CA GLY A 152 -13.94 -27.54 0.71
C GLY A 152 -12.90 -27.57 1.84
N ARG A 153 -11.83 -28.34 1.73
CA ARG A 153 -10.75 -28.43 2.73
C ARG A 153 -9.66 -27.40 2.48
N SER A 154 -9.18 -26.76 3.54
CA SER A 154 -8.05 -25.84 3.43
C SER A 154 -6.72 -26.59 3.17
N PRO A 155 -5.64 -25.91 2.73
CA PRO A 155 -4.34 -26.55 2.57
C PRO A 155 -3.80 -27.15 3.86
N PHE A 156 -4.12 -26.54 5.01
CA PHE A 156 -3.74 -27.04 6.33
C PHE A 156 -4.51 -28.30 6.72
N ASP A 157 -5.80 -28.37 6.39
CA ASP A 157 -6.63 -29.54 6.71
C ASP A 157 -6.21 -30.78 5.93
N ARG A 158 -5.70 -30.60 4.70
CA ARG A 158 -5.15 -31.69 3.88
C ARG A 158 -3.92 -32.32 4.52
N VAL A 159 -2.98 -31.50 4.97
CA VAL A 159 -1.76 -31.98 5.64
C VAL A 159 -2.11 -32.68 6.95
N ARG A 160 -3.09 -32.17 7.70
CA ARG A 160 -3.53 -32.77 8.97
C ARG A 160 -4.30 -34.08 8.80
N SER A 161 -4.87 -34.35 7.63
CA SER A 161 -5.61 -35.58 7.34
C SER A 161 -4.74 -36.72 6.81
N ASP A 162 -3.49 -36.41 6.43
CA ASP A 162 -2.53 -37.37 5.88
C ASP A 162 -1.59 -37.97 6.96
N ASP A 163 -1.75 -37.53 8.22
CA ASP A 163 -1.11 -38.07 9.44
C ASP A 163 -2.12 -38.90 10.27
#